data_AF-C7M5D1-F1
#
_entry.id   AF-C7M5D1-F1
#
_cell.length_a   1.000
_cell.length_b   1.000
_cell.length_c   1.000
_cell.angle_alpha   90.00
_cell.angle_beta   90.00
_cell.angle_gamma   90.00
#
_symmetry.space_group_name_H-M   'P 1'
#
loop_
_entity.id
_entity.type
_entity.pdbx_description
1 polymer ?
#
loop_
_entity_poly.entity_id
_entity_poly.type
_entity_poly.pdbx_seq_one_letter_code
_entity_poly.pdbx_strand_id
1 'polypeptide(L)'
;MRTLHFLWVTCLLATSVTFAQDHSKEAIKKSKYTIDSIVFAEKETLKKKLSAVNQLLKEKKISEELSQQMKEELTATTEKNIKEKTAAEAEHLAKLIREGATSASTETQTNTVTTAKSDAYKRAMEELENIFRKKEEKKVNTNRALDEIELYMAIGFHNLNSSNGFGDNRFKPLGSKSFELGFTSGFRLLKTNNLLHINYGIAWMHDGLKFKESEYFVRENGVTKSVEYTANKLNKSKLRTNYLIVPVDFEFDFTPPKTKNGVTIYPVHDSFRVGFGGYVGVSIGNSQKIRYDDGSIHKNVIREDLNISPWVYGLSAHLGYKDYVIYARYSLAPLFRNNPVNEYPFSIGIRFGD
;
A
#
# COMPACT_ATOMS: atom_id res chain seq x y z
N MET A 1 -16.44 -26.98 34.68
CA MET A 1 -16.85 -27.73 33.48
C MET A 1 -17.59 -26.80 32.49
N ARG A 2 -16.87 -25.90 31.80
CA ARG A 2 -17.44 -24.90 30.87
C ARG A 2 -16.52 -24.61 29.68
N THR A 3 -15.78 -25.62 29.23
CA THR A 3 -14.93 -25.55 28.03
C THR A 3 -15.27 -26.63 27.00
N LEU A 4 -16.30 -27.45 27.24
CA LEU A 4 -16.67 -28.54 26.33
C LEU A 4 -17.92 -28.26 25.46
N HIS A 5 -18.56 -27.10 25.59
CA HIS A 5 -19.66 -26.68 24.70
C HIS A 5 -19.27 -25.67 23.62
N PHE A 6 -18.06 -25.10 23.70
CA PHE A 6 -17.55 -24.21 22.64
C PHE A 6 -16.96 -24.96 21.44
N LEU A 7 -16.76 -26.29 21.53
CA LEU A 7 -16.24 -27.10 20.44
C LEU A 7 -17.33 -27.72 19.53
N TRP A 8 -18.61 -27.64 19.93
CA TRP A 8 -19.72 -28.24 19.17
C TRP A 8 -20.50 -27.25 18.30
N VAL A 9 -20.33 -25.94 18.48
CA VAL A 9 -20.96 -24.91 17.60
C VAL A 9 -20.09 -24.61 16.38
N THR A 10 -18.78 -24.86 16.45
CA THR A 10 -17.86 -24.76 15.30
C THR A 10 -17.97 -25.93 14.31
N CYS A 11 -18.71 -27.00 14.63
CA CYS A 11 -18.88 -28.16 13.74
C CYS A 11 -20.21 -28.17 12.95
N LEU A 12 -21.15 -27.24 13.22
CA LEU A 12 -22.44 -27.16 12.52
C LEU A 12 -22.50 -26.10 11.41
N LEU A 13 -21.44 -25.30 11.22
CA LEU A 13 -21.31 -24.35 10.11
C LEU A 13 -20.57 -24.94 8.90
N ALA A 14 -20.16 -26.21 8.95
CA ALA A 14 -19.34 -26.84 7.92
C ALA A 14 -20.10 -27.73 6.92
N THR A 15 -21.42 -27.90 6.99
CA THR A 15 -22.12 -28.89 6.12
C THR A 15 -23.38 -28.42 5.38
N SER A 16 -23.57 -27.13 5.12
CA SER A 16 -24.69 -26.70 4.25
C SER A 16 -24.31 -25.62 3.25
N VAL A 17 -23.15 -25.78 2.58
CA VAL A 17 -22.75 -24.90 1.47
C VAL A 17 -22.64 -25.68 0.18
N THR A 18 -23.77 -26.14 -0.39
CA THR A 18 -23.82 -26.47 -1.82
C THR A 18 -25.27 -26.34 -2.33
N PHE A 19 -25.45 -25.50 -3.37
CA PHE A 19 -26.55 -25.45 -4.36
C PHE A 19 -27.57 -24.29 -4.44
N ALA A 20 -27.44 -23.16 -3.72
CA ALA A 20 -28.35 -21.99 -3.95
C ALA A 20 -27.68 -20.59 -4.00
N GLN A 21 -26.35 -20.51 -4.04
CA GLN A 21 -25.63 -19.28 -3.64
C GLN A 21 -25.36 -18.22 -4.74
N ASP A 22 -25.53 -18.49 -6.04
CA ASP A 22 -25.10 -17.49 -7.04
C ASP A 22 -26.08 -16.34 -7.24
N HIS A 23 -27.39 -16.60 -7.38
CA HIS A 23 -28.38 -15.55 -7.64
C HIS A 23 -28.55 -14.56 -6.47
N SER A 24 -28.45 -15.04 -5.23
CA SER A 24 -28.57 -14.21 -4.02
C SER A 24 -27.36 -13.27 -3.84
N LYS A 25 -26.14 -13.73 -4.16
CA LYS A 25 -24.91 -12.92 -4.05
C LYS A 25 -24.93 -11.72 -4.99
N GLU A 26 -25.45 -11.89 -6.19
CA GLU A 26 -25.53 -10.81 -7.18
C GLU A 26 -26.60 -9.76 -6.80
N ALA A 27 -27.77 -10.20 -6.33
CA ALA A 27 -28.82 -9.32 -5.82
C ALA A 27 -28.36 -8.48 -4.61
N ILE A 28 -27.62 -9.09 -3.68
CA ILE A 28 -27.03 -8.40 -2.52
C ILE A 28 -26.00 -7.35 -2.96
N LYS A 29 -25.13 -7.70 -3.91
CA LYS A 29 -24.14 -6.77 -4.45
C LYS A 29 -24.81 -5.58 -5.14
N LYS A 30 -25.87 -5.81 -5.93
CA LYS A 30 -26.63 -4.75 -6.61
C LYS A 30 -27.33 -3.82 -5.62
N SER A 31 -28.00 -4.36 -4.62
CA SER A 31 -28.69 -3.56 -3.60
C SER A 31 -27.74 -2.70 -2.77
N LYS A 32 -26.53 -3.22 -2.46
CA LYS A 32 -25.47 -2.42 -1.85
C LYS A 32 -25.09 -1.20 -2.69
N TYR A 33 -24.87 -1.38 -4.00
CA TYR A 33 -24.57 -0.26 -4.89
C TYR A 33 -25.74 0.74 -5.00
N THR A 34 -26.98 0.26 -5.01
CA THR A 34 -28.17 1.13 -5.03
C THR A 34 -28.23 1.99 -3.76
N ILE A 35 -28.00 1.39 -2.58
CA ILE A 35 -27.99 2.11 -1.30
C ILE A 35 -26.87 3.17 -1.28
N ASP A 36 -25.65 2.80 -1.68
CA ASP A 36 -24.52 3.73 -1.76
C ASP A 36 -24.84 4.91 -2.71
N SER A 37 -25.52 4.64 -3.84
CA SER A 37 -25.94 5.66 -4.80
C SER A 37 -27.04 6.59 -4.25
N ILE A 38 -28.04 6.05 -3.56
CA ILE A 38 -29.11 6.84 -2.91
C ILE A 38 -28.50 7.79 -1.87
N VAL A 39 -27.62 7.28 -1.02
CA VAL A 39 -26.95 8.08 0.02
C VAL A 39 -26.11 9.20 -0.61
N PHE A 40 -25.38 8.89 -1.68
CA PHE A 40 -24.59 9.88 -2.40
C PHE A 40 -25.47 11.00 -3.03
N ALA A 41 -26.55 10.63 -3.70
CA ALA A 41 -27.46 11.57 -4.36
C ALA A 41 -28.16 12.52 -3.37
N GLU A 42 -28.60 12.00 -2.23
CA GLU A 42 -29.20 12.81 -1.16
C GLU A 42 -28.19 13.76 -0.52
N LYS A 43 -26.95 13.31 -0.28
CA LYS A 43 -25.88 14.18 0.24
C LYS A 43 -25.48 15.29 -0.72
N GLU A 44 -25.40 15.01 -2.02
CA GLU A 44 -25.13 16.04 -3.04
C GLU A 44 -26.29 17.04 -3.15
N THR A 45 -27.53 16.58 -3.02
CA THR A 45 -28.71 17.46 -2.99
C THR A 45 -28.70 18.37 -1.77
N LEU A 46 -28.40 17.82 -0.59
CA LEU A 46 -28.24 18.59 0.64
C LEU A 46 -27.15 19.65 0.50
N LYS A 47 -25.98 19.29 -0.05
CA LYS A 47 -24.88 20.23 -0.29
C LYS A 47 -25.29 21.41 -1.17
N LYS A 48 -26.04 21.17 -2.25
CA LYS A 48 -26.57 22.23 -3.12
C LYS A 48 -27.55 23.14 -2.37
N LYS A 49 -28.48 22.55 -1.59
CA LYS A 49 -29.46 23.33 -0.81
C LYS A 49 -28.79 24.16 0.29
N LEU A 50 -27.80 23.61 1.00
CA LEU A 50 -27.02 24.34 2.01
C LEU A 50 -26.21 25.49 1.39
N SER A 51 -25.65 25.28 0.19
CA SER A 51 -24.96 26.34 -0.55
C SER A 51 -25.90 27.50 -0.92
N ALA A 52 -27.14 27.19 -1.34
CA ALA A 52 -28.14 28.21 -1.64
C ALA A 52 -28.55 29.01 -0.38
N VAL A 53 -28.74 28.33 0.76
CA VAL A 53 -29.03 29.00 2.05
C VAL A 53 -27.88 29.92 2.47
N ASN A 54 -26.62 29.47 2.33
CA ASN A 54 -25.45 30.30 2.63
C ASN A 54 -25.33 31.52 1.70
N GLN A 55 -25.73 31.39 0.43
CA GLN A 55 -25.76 32.51 -0.51
C GLN A 55 -26.83 33.53 -0.14
N LEU A 56 -28.03 33.09 0.22
CA LEU A 56 -29.12 33.97 0.68
C LEU A 56 -28.75 34.73 1.96
N LEU A 57 -28.02 34.08 2.88
CA LEU A 57 -27.47 34.72 4.07
C LEU A 57 -26.41 35.78 3.71
N LYS A 58 -25.50 35.48 2.78
CA LYS A 58 -24.47 36.41 2.31
C LYS A 58 -25.07 37.65 1.61
N GLU A 59 -26.16 37.45 0.88
CA GLU A 59 -26.94 38.52 0.25
C GLU A 59 -27.85 39.28 1.24
N LYS A 60 -27.80 38.95 2.55
CA LYS A 60 -28.63 39.52 3.63
C LYS A 60 -30.15 39.41 3.38
N LYS A 61 -30.58 38.42 2.59
CA LYS A 61 -31.99 38.16 2.28
C LYS A 61 -32.71 37.37 3.38
N ILE A 62 -31.95 36.74 4.27
CA ILE A 62 -32.42 35.98 5.45
C ILE A 62 -31.59 36.34 6.68
N SER A 63 -32.14 36.16 7.88
CA SER A 63 -31.42 36.33 9.15
C SER A 63 -30.53 35.12 9.46
N GLU A 64 -29.54 35.31 10.34
CA GLU A 64 -28.66 34.23 10.81
C GLU A 64 -29.46 33.10 11.49
N GLU A 65 -30.47 33.47 12.29
CA GLU A 65 -31.35 32.54 13.01
C GLU A 65 -32.21 31.71 12.03
N LEU A 66 -32.78 32.35 11.00
CA LEU A 66 -33.55 31.65 9.97
C LEU A 66 -32.66 30.75 9.10
N SER A 67 -31.42 31.18 8.80
CA SER A 67 -30.43 30.37 8.09
C SER A 67 -30.09 29.09 8.85
N GLN A 68 -29.92 29.19 10.17
CA GLN A 68 -29.65 28.04 11.03
C GLN A 68 -30.83 27.05 11.06
N GLN A 69 -32.06 27.55 11.25
CA GLN A 69 -33.27 26.73 11.22
C GLN A 69 -33.45 26.00 9.88
N MET A 70 -33.24 26.68 8.75
CA MET A 70 -33.34 26.06 7.42
C MET A 70 -32.28 24.98 7.21
N LYS A 71 -31.05 25.17 7.71
CA LYS A 71 -29.99 24.14 7.61
C LYS A 71 -30.33 22.90 8.42
N GLU A 72 -30.91 23.07 9.60
CA GLU A 72 -31.36 21.97 10.47
C GLU A 72 -32.53 21.20 9.84
N GLU A 73 -33.54 21.90 9.32
CA GLU A 73 -34.69 21.28 8.64
C GLU A 73 -34.26 20.53 7.36
N LEU A 74 -33.35 21.10 6.57
CA LEU A 74 -32.80 20.45 5.37
C LEU A 74 -32.03 19.19 5.73
N THR A 75 -31.26 19.20 6.82
CA THR A 75 -30.51 18.04 7.30
C THR A 75 -31.48 16.95 7.78
N ALA A 76 -32.47 17.31 8.60
CA ALA A 76 -33.49 16.38 9.09
C ALA A 76 -34.31 15.76 7.95
N THR A 77 -34.67 16.55 6.93
CA THR A 77 -35.39 16.06 5.75
C THR A 77 -34.52 15.10 4.94
N THR A 78 -33.24 15.41 4.76
CA THR A 78 -32.30 14.54 4.02
C THR A 78 -32.09 13.22 4.77
N GLU A 79 -31.96 13.25 6.09
CA GLU A 79 -31.87 12.04 6.90
C GLU A 79 -33.12 11.17 6.81
N LYS A 80 -34.31 11.79 6.83
CA LYS A 80 -35.58 11.10 6.64
C LYS A 80 -35.65 10.44 5.26
N ASN A 81 -35.30 11.17 4.20
CA ASN A 81 -35.31 10.65 2.83
C ASN A 81 -34.33 9.48 2.66
N ILE A 82 -33.13 9.57 3.23
CA ILE A 82 -32.15 8.48 3.19
C ILE A 82 -32.73 7.25 3.90
N LYS A 83 -33.29 7.41 5.10
CA LYS A 83 -33.90 6.32 5.87
C LYS A 83 -35.04 5.64 5.10
N GLU A 84 -35.95 6.42 4.52
CA GLU A 84 -37.09 5.89 3.77
C GLU A 84 -36.65 5.17 2.49
N LYS A 85 -35.74 5.78 1.70
CA LYS A 85 -35.29 5.18 0.43
C LYS A 85 -34.41 3.94 0.63
N THR A 86 -33.57 3.93 1.66
CA THR A 86 -32.75 2.75 1.98
C THR A 86 -33.58 1.63 2.60
N ALA A 87 -34.61 1.95 3.38
CA ALA A 87 -35.57 0.96 3.87
C ALA A 87 -36.35 0.31 2.71
N ALA A 88 -36.82 1.10 1.75
CA ALA A 88 -37.50 0.59 0.57
C ALA A 88 -36.60 -0.35 -0.26
N GLU A 89 -35.33 -0.02 -0.44
CA GLU A 89 -34.36 -0.87 -1.15
C GLU A 89 -34.03 -2.15 -0.37
N ALA A 90 -33.97 -2.08 0.96
CA ALA A 90 -33.80 -3.25 1.82
C ALA A 90 -35.03 -4.19 1.78
N GLU A 91 -36.24 -3.64 1.74
CA GLU A 91 -37.48 -4.40 1.55
C GLU A 91 -37.53 -5.06 0.16
N HIS A 92 -37.10 -4.34 -0.88
CA HIS A 92 -37.00 -4.86 -2.24
C HIS A 92 -35.98 -6.01 -2.35
N LEU A 93 -34.80 -5.87 -1.74
CA LEU A 93 -33.83 -6.96 -1.64
C LEU A 93 -34.42 -8.18 -0.91
N ALA A 94 -35.12 -7.94 0.21
CA ALA A 94 -35.77 -9.01 0.96
C ALA A 94 -36.88 -9.69 0.15
N LYS A 95 -37.55 -8.98 -0.77
CA LYS A 95 -38.51 -9.55 -1.72
C LYS A 95 -37.82 -10.39 -2.79
N LEU A 96 -36.75 -9.88 -3.41
CA LEU A 96 -35.99 -10.61 -4.44
C LEU A 96 -35.35 -11.90 -3.91
N ILE A 97 -34.85 -11.88 -2.67
CA ILE A 97 -34.31 -13.08 -2.01
C ILE A 97 -35.42 -14.10 -1.74
N ARG A 98 -36.62 -13.64 -1.34
CA ARG A 98 -37.80 -14.50 -1.14
C ARG A 98 -38.31 -15.08 -2.46
N GLU A 99 -38.41 -14.26 -3.52
CA GLU A 99 -38.86 -14.66 -4.86
C GLU A 99 -37.90 -15.67 -5.52
N GLY A 100 -36.59 -15.47 -5.35
CA GLY A 100 -35.57 -16.42 -5.80
C GLY A 100 -35.53 -17.73 -5.02
N ALA A 101 -36.10 -17.75 -3.80
CA ALA A 101 -36.28 -18.98 -3.01
C ALA A 101 -37.58 -19.72 -3.35
N THR A 102 -38.58 -19.05 -3.94
CA THR A 102 -39.90 -19.61 -4.31
C THR A 102 -39.97 -20.21 -5.73
N SER A 103 -38.90 -20.86 -6.19
CA SER A 103 -39.04 -21.98 -7.15
C SER A 103 -39.15 -23.34 -6.44
N ALA A 104 -39.25 -23.34 -5.11
CA ALA A 104 -39.63 -24.51 -4.33
C ALA A 104 -40.69 -24.12 -3.30
N SER A 105 -41.92 -24.54 -3.59
CA SER A 105 -43.08 -24.69 -2.70
C SER A 105 -43.82 -23.45 -2.17
N THR A 106 -45.14 -23.65 -2.16
CA THR A 106 -46.30 -22.76 -2.08
C THR A 106 -46.73 -22.42 -0.65
N GLU A 107 -47.47 -21.29 -0.50
CA GLU A 107 -48.55 -21.03 0.50
C GLU A 107 -48.17 -20.95 2.00
N THR A 108 -48.72 -20.13 2.91
CA THR A 108 -49.63 -18.95 2.96
C THR A 108 -49.49 -18.35 4.38
N GLN A 109 -49.95 -17.10 4.56
CA GLN A 109 -50.49 -16.47 5.79
C GLN A 109 -49.57 -15.61 6.70
N THR A 110 -49.73 -14.30 6.52
CA THR A 110 -50.08 -13.25 7.51
C THR A 110 -49.88 -13.54 9.01
N ASN A 111 -49.18 -12.64 9.72
CA ASN A 111 -49.74 -11.88 10.86
C ASN A 111 -48.82 -10.73 11.32
N THR A 112 -49.46 -9.61 11.64
CA THR A 112 -48.97 -8.37 12.23
C THR A 112 -48.47 -8.54 13.67
N VAL A 113 -47.32 -7.96 14.06
CA VAL A 113 -47.05 -7.50 15.44
C VAL A 113 -46.07 -6.32 15.46
N THR A 114 -46.49 -5.27 16.16
CA THR A 114 -45.82 -4.02 16.52
C THR A 114 -44.75 -4.19 17.61
N THR A 115 -43.82 -3.22 17.64
CA THR A 115 -43.10 -2.68 18.82
C THR A 115 -41.99 -3.50 19.51
N ALA A 116 -40.84 -2.81 19.61
CA ALA A 116 -39.66 -3.01 20.46
C ALA A 116 -38.44 -3.60 19.73
N LYS A 117 -37.63 -2.71 19.13
CA LYS A 117 -36.29 -3.03 18.65
C LYS A 117 -35.48 -3.61 19.82
N SER A 118 -35.04 -4.86 19.68
CA SER A 118 -34.32 -5.59 20.72
C SER A 118 -33.01 -4.88 21.11
N ASP A 119 -32.53 -5.09 22.34
CA ASP A 119 -31.27 -4.49 22.82
C ASP A 119 -30.05 -4.96 22.02
N ALA A 120 -30.18 -6.04 21.24
CA ALA A 120 -29.19 -6.47 20.27
C ALA A 120 -29.13 -5.52 19.06
N TYR A 121 -30.27 -5.03 18.57
CA TYR A 121 -30.33 -4.04 17.50
C TYR A 121 -29.73 -2.70 17.94
N LYS A 122 -30.01 -2.25 19.17
CA LYS A 122 -29.45 -1.00 19.70
C LYS A 122 -27.92 -1.09 19.86
N ARG A 123 -27.40 -2.20 20.39
CA ARG A 123 -25.94 -2.43 20.51
C ARG A 123 -25.24 -2.52 19.15
N ALA A 124 -25.86 -3.18 18.17
CA ALA A 124 -25.32 -3.24 16.81
C ALA A 124 -25.27 -1.86 16.15
N MET A 125 -26.29 -1.02 16.37
CA MET A 125 -26.32 0.37 15.89
C MET A 125 -25.27 1.24 16.60
N GLU A 126 -25.04 1.05 17.89
CA GLU A 126 -24.05 1.77 18.68
C GLU A 126 -22.61 1.37 18.32
N GLU A 127 -22.36 0.08 18.03
CA GLU A 127 -21.08 -0.38 17.47
C GLU A 127 -20.85 0.16 16.06
N LEU A 128 -21.88 0.16 15.19
CA LEU A 128 -21.79 0.78 13.87
C LEU A 128 -21.50 2.27 13.97
N GLU A 129 -22.21 3.00 14.82
CA GLU A 129 -22.00 4.42 15.07
C GLU A 129 -20.58 4.70 15.60
N ASN A 130 -20.07 3.87 16.52
CA ASN A 130 -18.68 3.97 16.98
C ASN A 130 -17.67 3.68 15.87
N ILE A 131 -17.93 2.72 14.97
CA ILE A 131 -17.06 2.42 13.83
C ILE A 131 -17.07 3.57 12.81
N PHE A 132 -18.23 4.18 12.55
CA PHE A 132 -18.36 5.31 11.65
C PHE A 132 -17.77 6.60 12.24
N ARG A 133 -18.02 6.89 13.52
CA ARG A 133 -17.45 8.04 14.24
C ARG A 133 -15.93 7.94 14.37
N LYS A 134 -15.39 6.73 14.60
CA LYS A 134 -13.94 6.47 14.62
C LYS A 134 -13.26 6.69 13.26
N LYS A 135 -14.03 6.71 12.16
CA LYS A 135 -13.51 7.02 10.81
C LYS A 135 -13.58 8.52 10.48
N GLU A 136 -14.46 9.28 11.13
CA GLU A 136 -14.66 10.73 10.90
C GLU A 136 -13.86 11.62 11.87
N GLU A 137 -13.51 11.12 13.05
CA GLU A 137 -12.48 11.73 13.89
C GLU A 137 -11.08 11.29 13.44
N LYS A 138 -10.63 11.72 12.25
CA LYS A 138 -9.18 11.84 12.04
C LYS A 138 -8.71 12.87 13.05
N LYS A 139 -8.19 12.40 14.20
CA LYS A 139 -7.47 13.24 15.16
C LYS A 139 -6.60 14.18 14.36
N VAL A 140 -6.71 15.48 14.64
CA VAL A 140 -5.83 16.43 13.97
C VAL A 140 -4.41 16.01 14.29
N ASN A 141 -3.65 15.63 13.26
CA ASN A 141 -2.33 15.06 13.44
C ASN A 141 -1.36 16.15 13.92
N THR A 142 -1.33 16.35 15.24
CA THR A 142 -0.30 17.11 15.96
C THR A 142 0.86 16.22 16.37
N ASN A 143 0.74 14.90 16.17
CA ASN A 143 1.82 13.95 16.44
C ASN A 143 2.98 14.20 15.48
N ARG A 144 4.18 13.94 15.97
CA ARG A 144 5.40 14.06 15.16
C ARG A 144 5.66 12.80 14.35
N ALA A 145 5.19 11.64 14.81
CA ALA A 145 5.26 10.41 14.04
C ALA A 145 4.21 10.45 12.92
N LEU A 146 4.60 9.93 11.75
CA LEU A 146 3.63 9.51 10.75
C LEU A 146 2.89 8.31 11.34
N ASP A 147 1.58 8.45 11.51
CA ASP A 147 0.73 7.39 12.08
C ASP A 147 0.52 6.21 11.09
N GLU A 148 1.01 6.33 9.86
CA GLU A 148 0.83 5.37 8.77
C GLU A 148 2.17 4.72 8.38
N ILE A 149 2.13 3.41 8.13
CA ILE A 149 3.22 2.64 7.53
C ILE A 149 2.97 2.61 6.02
N GLU A 150 3.89 3.16 5.25
CA GLU A 150 3.77 3.31 3.80
C GLU A 150 4.49 2.16 3.11
N LEU A 151 3.81 1.53 2.14
CA LEU A 151 4.40 0.52 1.27
C LEU A 151 4.99 1.20 0.05
N TYR A 152 6.31 1.09 -0.12
CA TYR A 152 6.99 1.63 -1.28
C TYR A 152 7.61 0.53 -2.16
N MET A 153 7.73 0.85 -3.44
CA MET A 153 8.40 0.03 -4.44
C MET A 153 9.42 0.89 -5.19
N ALA A 154 10.62 0.38 -5.38
CA ALA A 154 11.65 1.06 -6.17
C ALA A 154 12.21 0.17 -7.27
N ILE A 155 12.51 0.77 -8.42
CA ILE A 155 13.06 0.07 -9.58
C ILE A 155 14.16 0.94 -10.18
N GLY A 156 15.33 0.36 -10.45
CA GLY A 156 16.47 1.12 -10.92
C GLY A 156 17.46 0.32 -11.74
N PHE A 157 18.44 1.03 -12.26
CA PHE A 157 19.68 0.47 -12.78
C PHE A 157 20.59 0.11 -11.63
N HIS A 158 21.34 -0.98 -11.79
CA HIS A 158 22.32 -1.44 -10.80
C HIS A 158 23.63 -1.76 -11.49
N ASN A 159 24.75 -1.31 -10.94
CA ASN A 159 26.09 -1.61 -11.46
C ASN A 159 27.15 -1.58 -10.33
N LEU A 160 28.38 -1.94 -10.65
CA LEU A 160 29.55 -1.83 -9.76
C LEU A 160 30.35 -0.59 -10.11
N ASN A 161 31.03 0.01 -9.14
CA ASN A 161 31.96 1.09 -9.40
C ASN A 161 33.14 0.63 -10.29
N SER A 162 33.71 1.56 -11.04
CA SER A 162 34.84 1.30 -11.93
C SER A 162 35.79 2.49 -11.91
N SER A 163 37.09 2.23 -12.01
CA SER A 163 38.11 3.28 -12.15
C SER A 163 38.00 4.04 -13.47
N ASN A 164 37.40 3.41 -14.50
CA ASN A 164 37.47 3.87 -15.88
C ASN A 164 36.17 4.58 -16.34
N GLY A 165 35.22 4.86 -15.44
CA GLY A 165 33.99 5.58 -15.79
C GLY A 165 32.81 5.34 -14.86
N PHE A 166 31.63 5.78 -15.31
CA PHE A 166 30.36 5.62 -14.58
C PHE A 166 29.86 4.17 -14.69
N GLY A 167 30.39 3.34 -13.80
CA GLY A 167 30.04 1.93 -13.66
C GLY A 167 30.90 0.98 -14.48
N ASP A 168 30.82 -0.29 -14.12
CA ASP A 168 31.62 -1.33 -14.74
C ASP A 168 31.09 -1.75 -16.12
N ASN A 169 31.99 -1.73 -17.10
CA ASN A 169 31.71 -2.03 -18.50
C ASN A 169 31.46 -3.52 -18.76
N ARG A 170 31.81 -4.42 -17.84
CA ARG A 170 31.51 -5.87 -17.92
C ARG A 170 30.01 -6.15 -17.89
N PHE A 171 29.20 -5.26 -17.34
CA PHE A 171 27.75 -5.48 -17.16
C PHE A 171 26.90 -4.69 -18.15
N LYS A 172 25.81 -5.31 -18.65
CA LYS A 172 24.80 -4.66 -19.50
C LYS A 172 24.02 -3.65 -18.64
N PRO A 173 24.05 -2.33 -18.94
CA PRO A 173 23.30 -1.34 -18.15
C PRO A 173 21.80 -1.67 -18.09
N LEU A 174 21.18 -1.96 -19.25
CA LEU A 174 19.75 -2.28 -19.32
C LEU A 174 19.38 -3.67 -18.76
N GLY A 175 20.37 -4.56 -18.62
CA GLY A 175 20.18 -5.92 -18.09
C GLY A 175 20.38 -6.03 -16.57
N SER A 176 21.05 -5.03 -16.00
CA SER A 176 21.42 -4.96 -14.60
C SER A 176 20.47 -4.01 -13.87
N LYS A 177 19.69 -4.57 -12.95
CA LYS A 177 18.53 -3.89 -12.38
C LYS A 177 18.50 -4.09 -10.87
N SER A 178 18.05 -3.05 -10.18
CA SER A 178 17.71 -3.05 -8.77
C SER A 178 16.19 -3.03 -8.63
N PHE A 179 15.65 -3.83 -7.72
CA PHE A 179 14.27 -3.83 -7.33
C PHE A 179 14.21 -3.78 -5.81
N GLU A 180 13.32 -2.96 -5.27
CA GLU A 180 13.10 -2.86 -3.84
C GLU A 180 11.61 -2.84 -3.53
N LEU A 181 11.25 -3.52 -2.46
CA LEU A 181 9.91 -3.48 -1.89
C LEU A 181 10.05 -3.37 -0.39
N GLY A 182 9.47 -2.33 0.21
CA GLY A 182 9.67 -2.05 1.61
C GLY A 182 8.53 -1.30 2.26
N PHE A 183 8.58 -1.27 3.59
CA PHE A 183 7.71 -0.47 4.42
C PHE A 183 8.53 0.64 5.06
N THR A 184 8.04 1.87 4.97
CA THR A 184 8.66 3.04 5.58
C THR A 184 7.68 3.70 6.54
N SER A 185 8.25 4.39 7.53
CA SER A 185 7.54 5.31 8.40
C SER A 185 8.50 6.45 8.73
N GLY A 186 7.96 7.57 9.19
CA GLY A 186 8.75 8.75 9.44
C GLY A 186 8.34 9.47 10.69
N PHE A 187 9.19 10.37 11.16
CA PHE A 187 8.79 11.37 12.14
C PHE A 187 9.40 12.72 11.83
N ARG A 188 8.61 13.76 12.05
CA ARG A 188 9.00 15.16 11.93
C ARG A 188 9.82 15.60 13.12
N LEU A 189 10.97 16.22 12.87
CA LEU A 189 11.88 16.65 13.94
C LEU A 189 11.44 17.95 14.58
N LEU A 190 10.97 18.90 13.76
CA LEU A 190 10.60 20.23 14.19
C LEU A 190 9.13 20.28 14.64
N LYS A 191 8.84 20.93 15.77
CA LYS A 191 7.47 21.00 16.33
C LYS A 191 6.52 21.83 15.48
N THR A 192 7.03 22.94 14.94
CA THR A 192 6.25 23.99 14.29
C THR A 192 6.47 24.05 12.78
N ASN A 193 7.45 23.30 12.26
CA ASN A 193 7.86 23.34 10.87
C ASN A 193 7.81 21.92 10.27
N ASN A 194 7.26 21.80 9.07
CA ASN A 194 7.19 20.55 8.31
C ASN A 194 8.50 20.19 7.60
N LEU A 195 9.51 21.06 7.66
CA LEU A 195 10.65 20.93 6.78
C LEU A 195 11.45 19.65 6.98
N LEU A 196 11.67 19.20 8.22
CA LEU A 196 12.66 18.16 8.51
C LEU A 196 12.03 16.88 9.08
N HIS A 197 12.28 15.77 8.41
CA HIS A 197 11.82 14.43 8.75
C HIS A 197 13.00 13.45 8.87
N ILE A 198 12.84 12.45 9.74
CA ILE A 198 13.63 11.22 9.72
C ILE A 198 12.69 10.12 9.25
N ASN A 199 13.04 9.48 8.16
CA ASN A 199 12.36 8.33 7.58
C ASN A 199 13.16 7.08 7.90
N TYR A 200 12.48 6.00 8.29
CA TYR A 200 13.10 4.73 8.63
C TYR A 200 12.19 3.59 8.18
N GLY A 201 12.77 2.44 7.86
CA GLY A 201 11.96 1.35 7.33
C GLY A 201 12.63 0.00 7.32
N ILE A 202 11.99 -0.93 6.64
CA ILE A 202 12.53 -2.25 6.32
C ILE A 202 12.19 -2.58 4.86
N ALA A 203 13.17 -3.05 4.11
CA ALA A 203 12.97 -3.34 2.70
C ALA A 203 13.72 -4.57 2.22
N TRP A 204 13.10 -5.28 1.29
CA TRP A 204 13.76 -6.32 0.53
C TRP A 204 14.38 -5.70 -0.72
N MET A 205 15.71 -5.78 -0.82
CA MET A 205 16.48 -5.28 -1.95
C MET A 205 16.94 -6.47 -2.82
N HIS A 206 16.44 -6.53 -4.04
CA HIS A 206 16.79 -7.52 -5.06
C HIS A 206 17.59 -6.86 -6.18
N ASP A 207 18.89 -7.13 -6.20
CA ASP A 207 19.77 -6.64 -7.23
C ASP A 207 20.15 -7.76 -8.18
N GLY A 208 20.44 -7.40 -9.43
CA GLY A 208 21.20 -8.32 -10.24
C GLY A 208 21.96 -7.68 -11.37
N LEU A 209 23.17 -8.19 -11.56
CA LEU A 209 24.17 -7.80 -12.53
C LEU A 209 24.19 -8.79 -13.68
N LYS A 210 24.01 -8.32 -14.91
CA LYS A 210 24.03 -9.16 -16.12
C LYS A 210 25.31 -8.88 -16.91
N PHE A 211 26.14 -9.89 -17.14
CA PHE A 211 27.34 -9.74 -17.97
C PHE A 211 27.00 -9.37 -19.43
N LYS A 212 27.90 -8.60 -20.06
CA LYS A 212 27.87 -8.26 -21.49
C LYS A 212 28.19 -9.48 -22.34
N GLU A 213 29.33 -10.06 -22.02
CA GLU A 213 29.92 -11.22 -22.68
C GLU A 213 29.61 -12.52 -21.93
N SER A 214 30.17 -13.62 -22.42
CA SER A 214 29.95 -14.97 -21.89
C SER A 214 30.78 -15.23 -20.64
N GLU A 215 30.69 -14.34 -19.65
CA GLU A 215 31.41 -14.45 -18.38
C GLU A 215 30.48 -14.85 -17.24
N TYR A 216 31.04 -15.43 -16.20
CA TYR A 216 30.33 -15.75 -14.96
C TYR A 216 31.30 -15.70 -13.77
N PHE A 217 30.77 -15.53 -12.56
CA PHE A 217 31.59 -15.52 -11.36
C PHE A 217 31.90 -16.95 -10.91
N VAL A 218 33.17 -17.20 -10.59
CA VAL A 218 33.67 -18.43 -9.99
C VAL A 218 34.52 -18.08 -8.79
N ARG A 219 34.44 -18.92 -7.76
CA ARG A 219 35.31 -18.85 -6.58
C ARG A 219 36.45 -19.85 -6.73
N GLU A 220 37.68 -19.34 -6.73
CA GLU A 220 38.91 -20.13 -6.77
C GLU A 220 39.83 -19.69 -5.63
N ASN A 221 40.35 -20.64 -4.84
CA ASN A 221 41.27 -20.35 -3.72
C ASN A 221 40.75 -19.28 -2.73
N GLY A 222 39.44 -19.24 -2.51
CA GLY A 222 38.84 -18.25 -1.62
C GLY A 222 38.69 -16.85 -2.21
N VAL A 223 38.98 -16.66 -3.49
CA VAL A 223 38.80 -15.39 -4.22
C VAL A 223 37.76 -15.58 -5.32
N THR A 224 36.84 -14.62 -5.44
CA THR A 224 35.83 -14.62 -6.50
C THR A 224 36.28 -13.76 -7.66
N LYS A 225 36.27 -14.32 -8.87
CA LYS A 225 36.63 -13.61 -10.11
C LYS A 225 35.62 -13.92 -11.22
N SER A 226 35.48 -13.00 -12.17
CA SER A 226 34.77 -13.27 -13.42
C SER A 226 35.67 -14.06 -14.37
N VAL A 227 35.19 -15.18 -14.89
CA VAL A 227 35.88 -16.01 -15.88
C VAL A 227 35.01 -16.20 -17.12
N GLU A 228 35.66 -16.34 -18.27
CA GLU A 228 34.97 -16.67 -19.51
C GLU A 228 34.45 -18.11 -19.47
N TYR A 229 33.24 -18.31 -19.98
CA TYR A 229 32.65 -19.62 -20.12
C TYR A 229 33.03 -20.19 -21.49
N THR A 230 34.01 -21.08 -21.51
CA THR A 230 34.62 -21.60 -22.75
C THR A 230 33.78 -22.69 -23.43
N ALA A 231 32.89 -23.38 -22.70
CA ALA A 231 32.18 -24.54 -23.27
C ALA A 231 31.15 -24.15 -24.34
N ASN A 232 30.39 -23.07 -24.15
CA ASN A 232 29.35 -22.60 -25.07
C ASN A 232 29.11 -21.08 -24.90
N LYS A 233 28.70 -20.37 -25.96
CA LYS A 233 28.36 -18.94 -25.82
C LYS A 233 27.16 -18.76 -24.89
N LEU A 234 27.30 -17.94 -23.85
CA LEU A 234 26.23 -17.69 -22.88
C LEU A 234 25.26 -16.64 -23.42
N ASN A 235 24.00 -17.02 -23.58
CA ASN A 235 22.90 -16.11 -23.92
C ASN A 235 22.53 -15.18 -22.74
N LYS A 236 22.70 -15.67 -21.51
CA LYS A 236 22.44 -14.90 -20.29
C LYS A 236 23.28 -15.40 -19.13
N SER A 237 24.16 -14.55 -18.63
CA SER A 237 24.81 -14.71 -17.33
C SER A 237 24.38 -13.58 -16.41
N LYS A 238 23.73 -13.89 -15.28
CA LYS A 238 23.23 -12.89 -14.33
C LYS A 238 23.44 -13.33 -12.89
N LEU A 239 24.19 -12.55 -12.13
CA LEU A 239 24.24 -12.63 -10.68
C LEU A 239 22.99 -11.95 -10.09
N ARG A 240 22.42 -12.54 -9.05
CA ARG A 240 21.31 -12.00 -8.27
C ARG A 240 21.65 -12.05 -6.80
N THR A 241 21.49 -10.92 -6.13
CA THR A 241 21.69 -10.77 -4.69
C THR A 241 20.42 -10.27 -4.05
N ASN A 242 20.11 -10.80 -2.87
CA ASN A 242 18.94 -10.43 -2.10
C ASN A 242 19.39 -10.02 -0.71
N TYR A 243 18.98 -8.84 -0.29
CA TYR A 243 19.27 -8.30 1.03
C TYR A 243 17.97 -7.90 1.71
N LEU A 244 17.93 -8.04 3.03
CA LEU A 244 16.97 -7.36 3.88
C LEU A 244 17.68 -6.16 4.48
N ILE A 245 17.21 -4.96 4.17
CA ILE A 245 17.84 -3.69 4.55
C ILE A 245 16.94 -2.88 5.47
N VAL A 246 17.56 -2.06 6.29
CA VAL A 246 16.96 -1.04 7.15
C VAL A 246 17.51 0.31 6.69
N PRO A 247 16.77 1.06 5.85
CA PRO A 247 17.13 2.43 5.49
C PRO A 247 16.77 3.40 6.61
N VAL A 248 17.60 4.43 6.77
CA VAL A 248 17.35 5.60 7.63
C VAL A 248 17.78 6.84 6.87
N ASP A 249 16.83 7.71 6.55
CA ASP A 249 17.02 8.90 5.73
C ASP A 249 16.60 10.17 6.49
N PHE A 250 17.41 11.22 6.38
CA PHE A 250 17.01 12.58 6.74
C PHE A 250 16.41 13.25 5.51
N GLU A 251 15.19 13.76 5.64
CA GLU A 251 14.45 14.33 4.52
C GLU A 251 14.02 15.76 4.80
N PHE A 252 14.26 16.62 3.81
CA PHE A 252 13.75 17.97 3.72
C PHE A 252 12.51 17.97 2.84
N ASP A 253 11.33 18.09 3.45
CA ASP A 253 10.03 18.18 2.78
C ASP A 253 9.55 19.64 2.74
N PHE A 254 9.44 20.20 1.54
CA PHE A 254 9.01 21.59 1.34
C PHE A 254 7.48 21.73 1.25
N THR A 255 6.73 20.69 1.62
CA THR A 255 5.28 20.73 1.64
C THR A 255 4.77 21.78 2.64
N PRO A 256 3.97 22.77 2.18
CA PRO A 256 3.48 23.83 3.06
C PRO A 256 2.44 23.29 4.06
N PRO A 257 2.48 23.76 5.33
CA PRO A 257 1.45 23.43 6.30
C PRO A 257 0.10 23.99 5.86
N LYS A 258 -0.98 23.25 6.12
CA LYS A 258 -2.35 23.63 5.75
C LYS A 258 -3.17 23.83 7.02
N THR A 259 -3.83 24.99 7.17
CA THR A 259 -4.76 25.23 8.29
C THR A 259 -6.17 24.83 7.87
N LYS A 260 -6.79 23.90 8.62
CA LYS A 260 -8.18 23.49 8.42
C LYS A 260 -8.93 23.59 9.75
N ASN A 261 -10.05 24.30 9.77
CA ASN A 261 -10.90 24.49 10.96
C ASN A 261 -10.14 25.01 12.20
N GLY A 262 -9.21 25.97 12.01
CA GLY A 262 -8.42 26.55 13.11
C GLY A 262 -7.27 25.68 13.62
N VAL A 263 -7.06 24.49 13.04
CA VAL A 263 -5.95 23.60 13.41
C VAL A 263 -4.98 23.46 12.24
N THR A 264 -3.69 23.63 12.52
CA THR A 264 -2.61 23.46 11.55
C THR A 264 -2.32 21.98 11.34
N ILE A 265 -2.48 21.52 10.10
CA ILE A 265 -2.15 20.18 9.64
C ILE A 265 -0.85 20.27 8.85
N TYR A 266 -0.02 19.24 9.01
CA TYR A 266 1.27 19.12 8.34
C TYR A 266 1.19 17.95 7.35
N PRO A 267 0.70 18.18 6.12
CA PRO A 267 0.74 17.15 5.08
C PRO A 267 2.18 16.85 4.70
N VAL A 268 2.49 15.61 4.36
CA VAL A 268 3.81 15.16 3.87
C VAL A 268 3.71 14.71 2.42
N HIS A 269 4.84 14.71 1.72
CA HIS A 269 5.01 14.17 0.36
C HIS A 269 4.14 14.85 -0.74
N ASP A 270 3.57 16.02 -0.47
CA ASP A 270 2.66 16.77 -1.37
C ASP A 270 3.41 17.75 -2.31
N SER A 271 4.72 17.94 -2.08
CA SER A 271 5.58 18.90 -2.80
C SER A 271 6.98 18.33 -3.09
N PHE A 272 7.93 19.20 -3.41
CA PHE A 272 9.33 18.84 -3.59
C PHE A 272 9.94 18.38 -2.27
N ARG A 273 10.74 17.31 -2.32
CA ARG A 273 11.49 16.80 -1.18
C ARG A 273 12.88 16.34 -1.60
N VAL A 274 13.84 16.49 -0.71
CA VAL A 274 15.20 15.98 -0.89
C VAL A 274 15.63 15.29 0.39
N GLY A 275 16.17 14.09 0.26
CA GLY A 275 16.66 13.35 1.42
C GLY A 275 18.01 12.70 1.17
N PHE A 276 18.71 12.46 2.26
CA PHE A 276 19.96 11.72 2.27
C PHE A 276 20.07 10.93 3.58
N GLY A 277 20.77 9.80 3.52
CA GLY A 277 20.84 8.91 4.64
C GLY A 277 21.79 7.75 4.41
N GLY A 278 21.50 6.66 5.10
CA GLY A 278 22.21 5.42 4.92
C GLY A 278 21.30 4.23 5.14
N TYR A 279 21.85 3.07 4.83
CA TYR A 279 21.17 1.80 5.06
C TYR A 279 22.17 0.77 5.55
N VAL A 280 21.65 -0.20 6.30
CA VAL A 280 22.37 -1.40 6.71
C VAL A 280 21.49 -2.61 6.45
N GLY A 281 22.07 -3.76 6.15
CA GLY A 281 21.30 -4.96 5.89
C GLY A 281 22.10 -6.23 5.88
N VAL A 282 21.36 -7.34 5.79
CA VAL A 282 21.88 -8.70 5.78
C VAL A 282 21.52 -9.39 4.47
N SER A 283 22.44 -10.21 3.96
CA SER A 283 22.19 -11.06 2.80
C SER A 283 21.25 -12.18 3.21
N ILE A 284 20.15 -12.33 2.47
CA ILE A 284 19.18 -13.41 2.65
C ILE A 284 19.31 -14.50 1.59
N GLY A 285 20.08 -14.25 0.53
CA GLY A 285 20.40 -15.26 -0.47
C GLY A 285 20.86 -14.69 -1.80
N ASN A 286 21.56 -15.54 -2.54
CA ASN A 286 22.11 -15.20 -3.84
C ASN A 286 21.93 -16.35 -4.82
N SER A 287 21.98 -16.02 -6.11
CA SER A 287 21.99 -17.03 -7.17
C SER A 287 22.67 -16.48 -8.42
N GLN A 288 23.38 -17.35 -9.13
CA GLN A 288 23.91 -17.07 -10.44
C GLN A 288 23.11 -17.84 -11.47
N LYS A 289 22.52 -17.12 -12.43
CA LYS A 289 21.72 -17.70 -13.51
C LYS A 289 22.52 -17.68 -14.80
N ILE A 290 22.72 -18.86 -15.38
CA ILE A 290 23.40 -19.08 -16.65
C ILE A 290 22.42 -19.70 -17.65
N ARG A 291 22.40 -19.21 -18.89
CA ARG A 291 21.63 -19.77 -20.00
C ARG A 291 22.52 -19.83 -21.23
N TYR A 292 22.61 -20.99 -21.86
CA TYR A 292 23.32 -21.22 -23.12
C TYR A 292 22.43 -22.05 -24.06
N ASP A 293 22.82 -22.10 -25.32
CA ASP A 293 22.13 -22.85 -26.38
C ASP A 293 23.16 -23.72 -27.09
N ASP A 294 22.87 -25.02 -27.15
CA ASP A 294 23.72 -26.06 -27.76
C ASP A 294 22.86 -26.96 -28.67
N GLY A 295 21.93 -26.33 -29.42
CA GLY A 295 20.85 -27.02 -30.14
C GLY A 295 19.60 -27.27 -29.29
N SER A 296 19.68 -27.00 -27.99
CA SER A 296 18.56 -26.90 -27.05
C SER A 296 18.87 -25.86 -25.98
N ILE A 297 17.84 -25.16 -25.51
CA ILE A 297 18.00 -24.09 -24.51
C ILE A 297 18.18 -24.69 -23.12
N HIS A 298 19.37 -24.55 -22.56
CA HIS A 298 19.67 -24.95 -21.18
C HIS A 298 19.68 -23.75 -20.23
N LYS A 299 19.14 -23.94 -19.03
CA LYS A 299 19.07 -22.90 -17.98
C LYS A 299 19.50 -23.48 -16.65
N ASN A 300 20.63 -23.00 -16.15
CA ASN A 300 21.19 -23.39 -14.86
C ASN A 300 21.06 -22.24 -13.85
N VAL A 301 20.67 -22.57 -12.62
CA VAL A 301 20.62 -21.63 -11.48
C VAL A 301 21.50 -22.19 -10.39
N ILE A 302 22.66 -21.59 -10.22
CA ILE A 302 23.70 -21.99 -9.28
C ILE A 302 23.53 -21.17 -8.00
N ARG A 303 23.52 -21.83 -6.84
CA ARG A 303 23.40 -21.20 -5.51
C ARG A 303 24.63 -21.51 -4.65
N GLU A 304 25.81 -21.35 -5.24
CA GLU A 304 27.08 -21.57 -4.56
C GLU A 304 27.53 -20.32 -3.80
N ASP A 305 28.40 -20.52 -2.80
CA ASP A 305 29.02 -19.43 -2.05
C ASP A 305 30.12 -18.77 -2.88
N LEU A 306 29.74 -17.69 -3.57
CA LEU A 306 30.62 -16.81 -4.34
C LEU A 306 31.34 -15.77 -3.46
N ASN A 307 31.50 -16.00 -2.15
CA ASN A 307 32.01 -14.99 -1.21
C ASN A 307 31.22 -13.68 -1.24
N ILE A 308 29.91 -13.74 -1.46
CA ILE A 308 29.10 -12.51 -1.42
C ILE A 308 29.06 -12.01 0.02
N SER A 309 29.19 -10.69 0.19
CA SER A 309 29.21 -10.07 1.51
C SER A 309 27.91 -10.38 2.27
N PRO A 310 28.00 -10.95 3.49
CA PRO A 310 26.82 -11.28 4.27
C PRO A 310 26.12 -10.04 4.85
N TRP A 311 26.81 -8.90 4.90
CA TRP A 311 26.29 -7.61 5.33
C TRP A 311 26.46 -6.60 4.20
N VAL A 312 25.51 -5.68 4.10
CA VAL A 312 25.58 -4.53 3.21
C VAL A 312 25.34 -3.27 4.02
N TYR A 313 26.09 -2.22 3.74
CA TYR A 313 25.79 -0.89 4.26
C TYR A 313 26.22 0.16 3.25
N GLY A 314 25.61 1.33 3.31
CA GLY A 314 25.87 2.35 2.31
C GLY A 314 25.13 3.65 2.55
N LEU A 315 25.29 4.55 1.59
CA LEU A 315 24.64 5.85 1.55
C LEU A 315 23.42 5.80 0.62
N SER A 316 22.39 6.54 0.98
CA SER A 316 21.18 6.77 0.19
C SER A 316 20.98 8.26 -0.02
N ALA A 317 20.45 8.62 -1.18
CA ALA A 317 19.98 9.96 -1.48
C ALA A 317 18.75 9.88 -2.38
N HIS A 318 17.82 10.80 -2.23
CA HIS A 318 16.63 10.84 -3.06
C HIS A 318 16.10 12.26 -3.28
N LEU A 319 15.43 12.41 -4.41
CA LEU A 319 14.78 13.63 -4.85
C LEU A 319 13.35 13.30 -5.25
N GLY A 320 12.38 13.81 -4.49
CA GLY A 320 10.97 13.55 -4.68
C GLY A 320 10.20 14.77 -5.18
N TYR A 321 9.18 14.53 -5.98
CA TYR A 321 8.13 15.47 -6.29
C TYR A 321 6.80 14.73 -6.34
N LYS A 322 5.94 14.99 -5.35
CA LYS A 322 4.67 14.25 -5.15
C LYS A 322 4.91 12.74 -5.08
N ASP A 323 4.21 11.95 -5.89
CA ASP A 323 4.27 10.49 -5.89
C ASP A 323 5.54 9.90 -6.54
N TYR A 324 6.38 10.75 -7.17
CA TYR A 324 7.55 10.31 -7.91
C TYR A 324 8.84 10.68 -7.18
N VAL A 325 9.67 9.68 -6.91
CA VAL A 325 10.97 9.87 -6.26
C VAL A 325 12.07 9.28 -7.13
N ILE A 326 13.09 10.07 -7.44
CA ILE A 326 14.34 9.56 -7.99
C ILE A 326 15.24 9.22 -6.80
N TYR A 327 15.76 8.01 -6.75
CA TYR A 327 16.65 7.56 -5.67
C TYR A 327 18.00 7.11 -6.21
N ALA A 328 19.02 7.24 -5.38
CA ALA A 328 20.35 6.74 -5.58
C ALA A 328 20.84 6.04 -4.30
N ARG A 329 21.50 4.90 -4.46
CA ARG A 329 22.19 4.17 -3.39
C ARG A 329 23.60 3.84 -3.81
N TYR A 330 24.53 4.01 -2.89
CA TYR A 330 25.92 3.64 -3.05
C TYR A 330 26.32 2.75 -1.89
N SER A 331 26.77 1.53 -2.18
CA SER A 331 27.23 0.61 -1.15
C SER A 331 28.67 0.91 -0.76
N LEU A 332 28.91 1.02 0.54
CA LEU A 332 30.24 1.14 1.13
C LEU A 332 30.82 -0.22 1.51
N ALA A 333 30.04 -1.29 1.37
CA ALA A 333 30.49 -2.67 1.48
C ALA A 333 30.82 -3.21 0.07
N PRO A 334 31.96 -3.91 -0.11
CA PRO A 334 32.23 -4.58 -1.38
C PRO A 334 31.22 -5.71 -1.63
N LEU A 335 30.89 -5.99 -2.88
CA LEU A 335 30.00 -7.08 -3.28
C LEU A 335 30.51 -8.43 -2.79
N PHE A 336 31.82 -8.63 -2.90
CA PHE A 336 32.51 -9.85 -2.49
C PHE A 336 33.43 -9.59 -1.29
N ARG A 337 33.32 -10.43 -0.26
CA ARG A 337 34.19 -10.40 0.92
C ARG A 337 35.55 -11.03 0.61
N ASN A 338 36.59 -10.54 1.26
CA ASN A 338 37.96 -11.11 1.21
C ASN A 338 38.56 -11.22 -0.21
N ASN A 339 38.12 -10.36 -1.12
CA ASN A 339 38.67 -10.29 -2.47
C ASN A 339 39.83 -9.27 -2.54
N PRO A 340 40.87 -9.50 -3.36
CA PRO A 340 41.96 -8.54 -3.55
C PRO A 340 41.50 -7.21 -4.16
N VAL A 341 40.45 -7.26 -4.97
CA VAL A 341 39.83 -6.09 -5.61
C VAL A 341 38.43 -5.90 -5.01
N ASN A 342 38.20 -4.72 -4.43
CA ASN A 342 36.91 -4.35 -3.87
C ASN A 342 36.02 -3.73 -4.95
N GLU A 343 34.88 -4.37 -5.22
CA GLU A 343 33.87 -3.90 -6.16
C GLU A 343 32.66 -3.38 -5.38
N TYR A 344 32.34 -2.10 -5.48
CA TYR A 344 31.29 -1.44 -4.70
C TYR A 344 30.01 -1.22 -5.54
N PRO A 345 28.89 -1.86 -5.19
CA PRO A 345 27.63 -1.69 -5.90
C PRO A 345 27.03 -0.29 -5.77
N PHE A 346 26.33 0.16 -6.82
CA PHE A 346 25.47 1.34 -6.78
C PHE A 346 24.17 1.10 -7.57
N SER A 347 23.12 1.79 -7.16
CA SER A 347 21.79 1.73 -7.79
C SER A 347 21.23 3.13 -7.98
N ILE A 348 20.60 3.40 -9.12
CA ILE A 348 19.86 4.65 -9.37
C ILE A 348 18.55 4.32 -10.06
N GLY A 349 17.44 4.90 -9.61
CA GLY A 349 16.14 4.56 -10.14
C GLY A 349 15.01 5.45 -9.67
N ILE A 350 13.80 4.93 -9.80
CA ILE A 350 12.56 5.59 -9.41
C ILE A 350 11.90 4.76 -8.29
N ARG A 351 11.44 5.45 -7.24
CA ARG A 351 10.64 4.93 -6.13
C ARG A 351 9.22 5.48 -6.25
N PHE A 352 8.25 4.63 -5.90
CA PHE A 352 6.81 4.87 -5.89
C PHE A 352 6.24 4.43 -4.55
N GLY A 353 5.11 5.02 -4.14
CA GLY A 353 4.39 4.61 -2.94
C GLY A 353 5.07 5.13 -1.67
N ASP A 354 5.26 6.44 -1.63
CA ASP A 354 5.93 7.16 -0.55
C ASP A 354 4.92 8.11 0.09
#